data_AF-A0A955AUS0-F1
#
_entry.id   AF-A0A955AUS0-F1
#
_cell.length_a   1.000
_cell.length_b   1.000
_cell.length_c   1.000
_cell.angle_alpha   90.00
_cell.angle_beta   90.00
_cell.angle_gamma   90.00
#
_symmetry.space_group_name_H-M   'P 1'
#
loop_
_entity.id
_entity.type
_entity.pdbx_description
1 polymer ?
#
loop_
_entity_poly.entity_id
_entity_poly.type
_entity_poly.pdbx_seq_one_letter_code
_entity_poly.pdbx_strand_id
1 'polypeptide(L)'
;MLPRLIGSPATLFVTLMLLSAIFRPYAGIQHDARLYALQSVHHLDPEIYQDDLFLKYGSQDRYSLFSPIVCPLVETLGANLAFFWLYLVGNACWLFAMQRFVTTLIRGRLVVWGALIYLAVNPLPFGGYETFHVNENFLTPRLWAVAFVVLGLERLLRERPVAAFGWISIAMLLHPIMGFAGLCVWLCWQLRRLLSPQGFIRLLATGTAAVVGVLVYEPLGIAIFGYMDVQWRAYVIDANCYCIPSRWPLDDWLH
;
A
#
# COMPACT_ATOMS: atom_id res chain seq x y z
N MET A 1 -18.54 -13.79 30.92
CA MET A 1 -18.85 -13.53 29.50
C MET A 1 -17.71 -12.86 28.74
N LEU A 2 -17.09 -11.79 29.27
CA LEU A 2 -15.93 -11.12 28.67
C LEU A 2 -14.79 -12.07 28.21
N PRO A 3 -14.35 -13.07 29.00
CA PRO A 3 -13.24 -13.95 28.60
C PRO A 3 -13.54 -14.84 27.39
N ARG A 4 -14.81 -15.18 27.17
CA ARG A 4 -15.28 -16.00 26.03
C ARG A 4 -15.42 -15.15 24.75
N LEU A 5 -15.92 -13.93 24.86
CA LEU A 5 -16.00 -12.97 23.74
C LEU A 5 -14.62 -12.56 23.23
N ILE A 6 -13.66 -12.38 24.14
CA ILE A 6 -12.27 -12.02 23.78
C ILE A 6 -11.54 -13.22 23.10
N GLY A 7 -12.14 -14.42 23.10
CA GLY A 7 -11.44 -15.67 22.78
C GLY A 7 -11.55 -16.12 21.33
N SER A 8 -12.57 -15.65 20.60
CA SER A 8 -12.80 -16.03 19.21
C SER A 8 -12.13 -15.05 18.25
N PRO A 9 -11.29 -15.52 17.30
CA PRO A 9 -10.76 -14.70 16.22
C PRO A 9 -11.86 -14.00 15.41
N ALA A 10 -13.04 -14.62 15.26
CA ALA A 10 -14.16 -14.02 14.54
C ALA A 10 -14.80 -12.87 15.33
N THR A 11 -14.98 -13.03 16.64
CA THR A 11 -15.52 -11.96 17.50
C THR A 11 -14.58 -10.77 17.53
N LEU A 12 -13.27 -11.01 17.61
CA LEU A 12 -12.27 -9.95 17.50
C LEU A 12 -12.41 -9.23 16.15
N PHE A 13 -12.41 -9.96 15.03
CA PHE A 13 -12.53 -9.37 13.71
C PHE A 13 -13.77 -8.49 13.55
N VAL A 14 -14.95 -8.99 13.97
CA VAL A 14 -16.19 -8.20 13.94
C VAL A 14 -16.10 -6.96 14.83
N THR A 15 -15.49 -7.08 16.01
CA THR A 15 -15.26 -5.92 16.89
C THR A 15 -14.38 -4.88 16.22
N LEU A 16 -13.29 -5.29 15.55
CA LEU A 16 -12.41 -4.39 14.82
C LEU A 16 -13.12 -3.70 13.66
N MET A 17 -13.95 -4.43 12.90
CA MET A 17 -14.77 -3.85 11.82
C MET A 17 -15.72 -2.78 12.35
N LEU A 18 -16.41 -3.05 13.46
CA LEU A 18 -17.33 -2.10 14.09
C LEU A 18 -16.60 -0.86 14.62
N LEU A 19 -15.47 -1.06 15.29
CA LEU A 19 -14.63 0.05 15.77
C LEU A 19 -14.11 0.89 14.60
N SER A 20 -13.63 0.26 13.52
CA SER A 20 -13.19 0.98 12.33
C SER A 20 -14.33 1.77 11.70
N ALA A 21 -15.53 1.20 11.58
CA ALA A 21 -16.69 1.92 11.05
C ALA A 21 -17.09 3.16 11.88
N ILE A 22 -16.90 3.13 13.21
CA ILE A 22 -17.23 4.24 14.11
C ILE A 22 -16.15 5.32 14.09
N PHE A 23 -14.88 4.93 14.24
CA PHE A 23 -13.77 5.87 14.44
C PHE A 23 -13.08 6.28 13.14
N ARG A 24 -13.23 5.48 12.08
CA ARG A 24 -12.63 5.67 10.76
C ARG A 24 -13.70 5.51 9.67
N PRO A 25 -14.81 6.28 9.73
CA PRO A 25 -15.93 6.10 8.81
C PRO A 25 -15.48 6.29 7.36
N TYR A 26 -16.11 5.55 6.46
CA TYR A 26 -15.89 5.70 5.02
C TYR A 26 -16.13 7.15 4.59
N ALA A 27 -15.15 7.73 3.91
CA ALA A 27 -15.15 9.14 3.57
C ALA A 27 -15.55 9.43 2.12
N GLY A 28 -16.03 8.43 1.39
CA GLY A 28 -16.48 8.63 0.01
C GLY A 28 -15.35 8.73 -1.01
N ILE A 29 -15.64 9.39 -2.12
CA ILE A 29 -14.69 9.66 -3.21
C ILE A 29 -13.94 10.96 -2.90
N GLN A 30 -12.89 10.83 -2.09
CA GLN A 30 -12.01 11.93 -1.70
C GLN A 30 -10.54 11.57 -1.94
N HIS A 31 -9.67 12.58 -1.93
CA HIS A 31 -8.23 12.39 -2.14
C HIS A 31 -7.94 11.55 -3.41
N ASP A 32 -7.09 10.53 -3.32
CA ASP A 32 -6.70 9.67 -4.44
C ASP A 32 -7.92 8.91 -5.02
N ALA A 33 -8.96 8.64 -4.24
CA ALA A 33 -10.18 8.00 -4.75
C ALA A 33 -10.83 8.81 -5.88
N ARG A 34 -10.64 10.14 -5.93
CA ARG A 34 -11.10 10.97 -7.05
C ARG A 34 -10.39 10.63 -8.34
N LEU A 35 -9.08 10.40 -8.28
CA LEU A 35 -8.27 10.01 -9.44
C LEU A 35 -8.68 8.62 -9.94
N TYR A 36 -8.90 7.68 -9.02
CA TYR A 36 -9.36 6.33 -9.37
C TYR A 36 -10.79 6.32 -9.92
N ALA A 37 -11.67 7.19 -9.42
CA ALA A 37 -13.02 7.34 -9.97
C ALA A 37 -12.97 7.94 -11.38
N LEU A 38 -12.15 8.98 -11.60
CA LEU A 38 -11.91 9.55 -12.92
C LEU A 38 -11.37 8.50 -13.90
N GLN A 39 -10.38 7.71 -13.49
CA GLN A 39 -9.83 6.61 -14.28
C GLN A 39 -10.92 5.58 -14.61
N SER A 40 -11.75 5.21 -13.64
CA SER A 40 -12.85 4.26 -13.87
C SER A 40 -13.83 4.76 -14.91
N VAL A 41 -14.21 6.05 -14.86
CA VAL A 41 -15.10 6.65 -15.86
C VAL A 41 -14.41 6.71 -17.23
N HIS A 42 -13.13 7.08 -17.29
CA HIS A 42 -12.38 7.10 -18.54
C HIS A 42 -12.23 5.71 -19.18
N HIS A 43 -12.14 4.63 -18.39
CA HIS A 43 -12.15 3.27 -18.92
C HIS A 43 -13.50 2.89 -19.55
N LEU A 44 -14.60 3.37 -18.98
CA LEU A 44 -15.95 3.08 -19.47
C LEU A 44 -16.30 3.94 -20.69
N ASP A 45 -15.83 5.20 -20.71
CA ASP A 45 -16.01 6.12 -21.83
C ASP A 45 -14.69 6.91 -22.09
N PRO A 46 -13.81 6.36 -22.95
CA PRO A 46 -12.50 6.97 -23.21
C PRO A 46 -12.57 8.33 -23.87
N GLU A 47 -13.63 8.62 -24.64
CA GLU A 47 -13.75 9.84 -25.45
C GLU A 47 -13.98 11.07 -24.58
N ILE A 48 -14.67 10.94 -23.44
CA ILE A 48 -15.02 12.07 -22.56
C ILE A 48 -13.77 12.80 -22.05
N TYR A 49 -12.71 12.06 -21.70
CA TYR A 49 -11.51 12.61 -21.05
C TYR A 49 -10.23 12.37 -21.84
N GLN A 50 -10.32 12.12 -23.16
CA GLN A 50 -9.13 11.86 -23.99
C GLN A 50 -8.13 13.02 -24.02
N ASP A 51 -8.61 14.25 -23.84
CA ASP A 51 -7.77 15.46 -23.82
C ASP A 51 -7.42 15.95 -22.41
N ASP A 52 -7.88 15.25 -21.37
CA ASP A 52 -7.48 15.54 -20.00
C ASP A 52 -5.97 15.28 -19.82
N LEU A 53 -5.22 16.27 -19.34
CA LEU A 53 -3.76 16.19 -19.23
C LEU A 53 -3.28 15.04 -18.34
N PHE A 54 -4.04 14.64 -17.31
CA PHE A 54 -3.69 13.54 -16.42
C PHE A 54 -3.84 12.18 -17.11
N LEU A 55 -4.77 12.05 -18.05
CA LEU A 55 -5.06 10.79 -18.75
C LEU A 55 -4.34 10.68 -20.09
N LYS A 56 -4.17 11.80 -20.81
CA LYS A 56 -3.63 11.88 -22.18
C LYS A 56 -2.25 11.25 -22.34
N TYR A 57 -1.36 11.44 -21.37
CA TYR A 57 0.01 10.91 -21.41
C TYR A 57 0.19 9.58 -20.66
N GLY A 58 -0.93 8.98 -20.23
CA GLY A 58 -0.96 7.80 -19.39
C GLY A 58 -0.83 8.14 -17.90
N SER A 59 -1.35 7.24 -17.08
CA SER A 59 -1.31 7.36 -15.62
C SER A 59 -0.81 6.06 -14.99
N GLN A 60 -0.58 6.09 -13.67
CA GLN A 60 -0.18 4.90 -12.88
C GLN A 60 -1.11 3.69 -13.07
N ASP A 61 -2.35 3.93 -13.49
CA ASP A 61 -3.35 2.89 -13.73
C ASP A 61 -2.93 1.87 -14.81
N ARG A 62 -2.10 2.28 -15.79
CA ARG A 62 -1.57 1.38 -16.83
C ARG A 62 -0.75 0.21 -16.26
N TYR A 63 -0.22 0.36 -15.05
CA TYR A 63 0.61 -0.65 -14.39
C TYR A 63 -0.15 -1.45 -13.33
N SER A 64 -1.47 -1.29 -13.24
CA SER A 64 -2.31 -1.89 -12.22
C SER A 64 -3.48 -2.66 -12.83
N LEU A 65 -3.90 -3.74 -12.16
CA LEU A 65 -5.16 -4.43 -12.44
C LEU A 65 -6.35 -3.83 -11.68
N PHE A 66 -6.16 -2.72 -10.97
CA PHE A 66 -7.19 -2.12 -10.14
C PHE A 66 -8.41 -1.65 -10.96
N SER A 67 -8.23 -0.75 -11.94
CA SER A 67 -9.37 -0.27 -12.74
C SER A 67 -10.08 -1.40 -13.49
N PRO A 68 -9.39 -2.37 -14.14
CA PRO A 68 -10.06 -3.54 -14.72
C PRO A 68 -10.97 -4.33 -13.75
N ILE A 69 -10.65 -4.34 -12.45
CA ILE A 69 -11.47 -4.98 -11.42
C ILE A 69 -12.62 -4.07 -10.97
N VAL A 70 -12.38 -2.76 -10.89
CA VAL A 70 -13.34 -1.77 -10.37
C VAL A 70 -14.39 -1.37 -11.41
N CYS A 71 -14.00 -1.20 -12.67
CA CYS A 71 -14.87 -0.67 -13.74
C CYS A 71 -16.18 -1.46 -13.93
N PRO A 72 -16.20 -2.81 -13.95
CA PRO A 72 -17.46 -3.55 -14.09
C PRO A 72 -18.46 -3.28 -12.95
N LEU A 73 -17.97 -3.02 -11.75
CA LEU A 73 -18.82 -2.65 -10.61
C LEU A 73 -19.29 -1.20 -10.70
N VAL A 74 -18.44 -0.30 -11.20
CA VAL A 74 -18.82 1.11 -11.44
C VAL A 74 -19.88 1.21 -12.52
N GLU A 75 -19.78 0.43 -13.60
CA GLU A 75 -20.76 0.37 -14.69
C GLU A 75 -22.14 -0.09 -14.18
N THR A 76 -22.17 -1.09 -13.30
CA THR A 76 -23.41 -1.72 -12.83
C THR A 76 -24.04 -1.02 -11.61
N LEU A 77 -23.23 -0.52 -10.67
CA LEU A 77 -23.70 0.04 -9.39
C LEU A 77 -23.57 1.56 -9.31
N GLY A 78 -22.86 2.18 -10.26
CA GLY A 78 -22.39 3.55 -10.16
C GLY A 78 -21.18 3.70 -9.23
N ALA A 79 -20.40 4.77 -9.43
CA ALA A 79 -19.13 4.98 -8.75
C ALA A 79 -19.25 4.99 -7.21
N ASN A 80 -20.23 5.69 -6.65
CA ASN A 80 -20.38 5.81 -5.20
C ASN A 80 -20.61 4.46 -4.51
N LEU A 81 -21.52 3.63 -5.03
CA LEU A 81 -21.85 2.36 -4.42
C LEU A 81 -20.75 1.32 -4.65
N ALA A 82 -20.17 1.27 -5.84
CA ALA A 82 -19.02 0.42 -6.14
C ALA A 82 -17.83 0.74 -5.21
N PHE A 83 -17.48 2.02 -5.07
CA PHE A 83 -16.35 2.43 -4.22
C PHE A 83 -16.60 2.13 -2.74
N PHE A 84 -17.84 2.32 -2.26
CA PHE A 84 -18.21 1.95 -0.89
C PHE A 84 -18.03 0.45 -0.63
N TRP A 85 -18.57 -0.41 -1.49
CA TRP A 85 -18.47 -1.87 -1.30
C TRP A 85 -17.04 -2.38 -1.40
N LEU A 86 -16.29 -1.91 -2.41
CA LEU A 86 -14.88 -2.26 -2.58
C LEU A 86 -14.01 -1.72 -1.44
N TYR A 87 -14.32 -0.54 -0.89
CA TYR A 87 -13.69 -0.05 0.31
C TYR A 87 -13.97 -0.99 1.49
N LEU A 88 -15.21 -1.40 1.69
CA LEU A 88 -15.60 -2.28 2.80
C LEU A 88 -14.85 -3.63 2.71
N VAL A 89 -14.75 -4.20 1.50
CA VAL A 89 -13.95 -5.41 1.24
C VAL A 89 -12.47 -5.16 1.52
N GLY A 90 -11.92 -4.03 1.06
CA GLY A 90 -10.52 -3.66 1.31
C GLY A 90 -10.20 -3.50 2.79
N ASN A 91 -11.05 -2.79 3.53
CA ASN A 91 -10.91 -2.57 4.97
C ASN A 91 -11.02 -3.90 5.74
N ALA A 92 -11.97 -4.76 5.38
CA ALA A 92 -12.09 -6.11 5.92
C ALA A 92 -10.83 -6.96 5.66
N CYS A 93 -10.32 -6.94 4.42
CA CYS A 93 -9.07 -7.62 4.05
C CYS A 93 -7.88 -7.10 4.87
N TRP A 94 -7.78 -5.77 5.04
CA TRP A 94 -6.72 -5.13 5.81
C TRP A 94 -6.77 -5.51 7.30
N LEU A 95 -7.94 -5.41 7.94
CA LEU A 95 -8.13 -5.80 9.35
C LEU A 95 -7.86 -7.29 9.56
N PHE A 96 -8.28 -8.13 8.62
CA PHE A 96 -7.98 -9.57 8.66
C PHE A 96 -6.47 -9.83 8.54
N ALA A 97 -5.80 -9.16 7.60
CA ALA A 97 -4.35 -9.26 7.43
C ALA A 97 -3.62 -8.85 8.71
N MET A 98 -3.99 -7.71 9.31
CA MET A 98 -3.41 -7.22 10.56
C MET A 98 -3.66 -8.18 11.72
N GLN A 99 -4.89 -8.67 11.88
CA GLN A 99 -5.21 -9.65 12.91
C GLN A 99 -4.30 -10.88 12.81
N ARG A 100 -4.12 -11.41 11.60
CA ARG A 100 -3.25 -12.57 11.37
C ARG A 100 -1.78 -12.26 11.62
N PHE A 101 -1.30 -11.13 11.14
CA PHE A 101 0.09 -10.74 11.26
C PHE A 101 0.48 -10.47 12.71
N VAL A 102 -0.29 -9.62 13.41
CA VAL A 102 -0.03 -9.26 14.81
C VAL A 102 -0.12 -10.48 15.73
N THR A 103 -1.10 -11.36 15.53
CA THR A 103 -1.20 -12.62 16.31
C THR A 103 -0.05 -13.59 16.05
N THR A 104 0.61 -13.50 14.90
CA THR A 104 1.79 -14.31 14.58
C THR A 104 3.07 -13.66 15.13
N LEU A 105 3.15 -12.34 15.12
CA LEU A 105 4.33 -11.58 15.51
C LEU A 105 4.48 -11.39 17.03
N ILE A 106 3.38 -11.11 17.73
CA ILE A 106 3.37 -10.71 19.15
C ILE A 106 2.74 -11.80 20.01
N ARG A 107 3.29 -12.00 21.21
CA ARG A 107 2.71 -12.88 22.25
C ARG A 107 1.99 -12.06 23.31
N GLY A 108 0.96 -12.65 23.92
CA GLY A 108 0.17 -12.03 24.97
C GLY A 108 -1.14 -11.45 24.44
N ARG A 109 -2.25 -12.00 24.92
CA ARG A 109 -3.59 -11.71 24.39
C ARG A 109 -3.99 -10.25 24.55
N LEU A 110 -3.71 -9.64 25.71
CA LEU A 110 -4.06 -8.23 25.95
C LEU A 110 -3.28 -7.28 25.03
N VAL A 111 -1.99 -7.56 24.80
CA VAL A 111 -1.13 -6.74 23.92
C VAL A 111 -1.62 -6.84 22.48
N VAL A 112 -1.93 -8.05 22.00
CA VAL A 112 -2.48 -8.26 20.66
C VAL A 112 -3.81 -7.52 20.47
N TRP A 113 -4.70 -7.59 21.47
CA TRP A 113 -5.98 -6.87 21.42
C TRP A 113 -5.78 -5.35 21.39
N GLY A 114 -4.94 -4.82 22.27
CA GLY A 114 -4.63 -3.40 22.33
C GLY A 114 -4.03 -2.89 21.00
N ALA A 115 -3.07 -3.62 20.45
CA ALA A 115 -2.47 -3.29 19.15
C ALA A 115 -3.49 -3.30 18.01
N LEU A 116 -4.34 -4.32 17.93
CA LEU A 116 -5.34 -4.41 16.86
C LEU A 116 -6.43 -3.34 16.98
N ILE A 117 -6.89 -3.03 18.20
CA ILE A 117 -7.81 -1.92 18.44
C ILE A 117 -7.16 -0.60 18.01
N TYR A 118 -5.91 -0.36 18.40
CA TYR A 118 -5.17 0.84 18.00
C TYR A 118 -5.12 0.98 16.47
N LEU A 119 -4.73 -0.09 15.76
CA LEU A 119 -4.68 -0.14 14.30
C LEU A 119 -6.06 0.11 13.65
N ALA A 120 -7.14 -0.40 14.26
CA ALA A 120 -8.49 -0.25 13.70
C ALA A 120 -9.05 1.17 13.82
N VAL A 121 -8.66 1.92 14.86
CA VAL A 121 -9.27 3.23 15.18
C VAL A 121 -8.37 4.42 14.83
N ASN A 122 -7.05 4.26 14.79
CA ASN A 122 -6.13 5.37 14.54
C ASN A 122 -5.67 5.42 13.07
N PRO A 123 -5.53 6.61 12.46
CA PRO A 123 -4.72 6.76 11.26
C PRO A 123 -3.31 6.23 11.48
N LEU A 124 -2.78 5.57 10.45
CA LEU A 124 -1.38 5.15 10.41
C LEU A 124 -0.70 5.89 9.26
N PRO A 125 -0.25 7.15 9.49
CA PRO A 125 0.40 7.93 8.45
C PRO A 125 1.73 7.28 8.05
N PHE A 126 2.12 7.49 6.80
CA PHE A 126 3.45 7.16 6.31
C PHE A 126 3.85 8.13 5.20
N GLY A 127 5.15 8.35 5.07
CA GLY A 127 5.67 9.36 4.14
C GLY A 127 5.59 10.77 4.73
N GLY A 128 5.78 11.79 3.88
CA GLY A 128 5.79 13.17 4.32
C GLY A 128 4.39 13.79 4.47
N TYR A 129 4.28 14.76 5.37
CA TYR A 129 3.13 15.62 5.58
C TYR A 129 1.83 14.88 5.94
N GLU A 130 1.95 13.66 6.50
CA GLU A 130 0.83 12.77 6.80
C GLU A 130 -0.14 12.56 5.61
N THR A 131 0.36 12.72 4.38
CA THR A 131 -0.47 12.71 3.16
C THR A 131 -1.15 11.36 2.96
N PHE A 132 -0.44 10.28 3.29
CA PHE A 132 -0.86 8.93 3.02
C PHE A 132 -0.97 8.10 4.29
N HIS A 133 -1.95 7.20 4.30
CA HIS A 133 -2.24 6.35 5.44
C HIS A 133 -2.29 4.89 5.02
N VAL A 134 -1.75 4.00 5.85
CA VAL A 134 -1.78 2.55 5.58
C VAL A 134 -3.21 2.02 5.56
N ASN A 135 -4.09 2.61 6.37
CA ASN A 135 -5.46 2.18 6.62
C ASN A 135 -6.49 3.22 6.16
N GLU A 136 -6.27 3.86 5.00
CA GLU A 136 -7.15 4.86 4.39
C GLU A 136 -8.64 4.53 4.55
N ASN A 137 -9.45 5.56 4.84
CA ASN A 137 -10.91 5.43 5.00
C ASN A 137 -11.67 5.72 3.69
N PHE A 138 -11.00 5.57 2.56
CA PHE A 138 -11.56 5.65 1.21
C PHE A 138 -10.93 4.56 0.34
N LEU A 139 -11.53 4.27 -0.81
CA LEU A 139 -11.03 3.22 -1.69
C LEU A 139 -9.79 3.68 -2.46
N THR A 140 -8.71 2.93 -2.30
CA THR A 140 -7.52 2.97 -3.15
C THR A 140 -7.00 1.54 -3.37
N PRO A 141 -6.24 1.27 -4.45
CA PRO A 141 -5.52 0.00 -4.62
C PRO A 141 -4.51 -0.23 -3.49
N ARG A 142 -4.05 0.84 -2.83
CA ARG A 142 -3.06 0.80 -1.75
C ARG A 142 -3.56 0.01 -0.55
N LEU A 143 -4.79 0.26 -0.11
CA LEU A 143 -5.41 -0.43 1.03
C LEU A 143 -5.36 -1.96 0.84
N TRP A 144 -5.67 -2.42 -0.38
CA TRP A 144 -5.67 -3.84 -0.73
C TRP A 144 -4.26 -4.38 -0.85
N ALA A 145 -3.37 -3.67 -1.54
CA ALA A 145 -1.99 -4.09 -1.71
C ALA A 145 -1.26 -4.23 -0.38
N VAL A 146 -1.43 -3.30 0.56
CA VAL A 146 -0.82 -3.41 1.90
C VAL A 146 -1.39 -4.62 2.65
N ALA A 147 -2.70 -4.87 2.58
CA ALA A 147 -3.30 -6.06 3.19
C ALA A 147 -2.65 -7.35 2.68
N PHE A 148 -2.45 -7.46 1.36
CA PHE A 148 -1.82 -8.63 0.75
C PHE A 148 -0.32 -8.73 1.06
N VAL A 149 0.42 -7.62 1.11
CA VAL A 149 1.82 -7.63 1.58
C VAL A 149 1.89 -8.16 3.01
N VAL A 150 1.03 -7.68 3.91
CA VAL A 150 1.01 -8.10 5.32
C VAL A 150 0.63 -9.57 5.47
N LEU A 151 -0.30 -10.08 4.67
CA LEU A 151 -0.57 -11.53 4.59
C LEU A 151 0.66 -12.30 4.10
N GLY A 152 1.41 -11.77 3.14
CA GLY A 152 2.68 -12.33 2.68
C GLY A 152 3.73 -12.38 3.79
N LEU A 153 3.92 -11.29 4.52
CA LEU A 153 4.83 -11.23 5.66
C LEU A 153 4.44 -12.20 6.77
N GLU A 154 3.14 -12.34 7.05
CA GLU A 154 2.65 -13.35 7.98
C GLU A 154 3.04 -14.77 7.51
N ARG A 155 2.90 -15.07 6.21
CA ARG A 155 3.30 -16.38 5.65
C ARG A 155 4.80 -16.61 5.77
N LEU A 156 5.63 -15.57 5.62
CA LEU A 156 7.08 -15.66 5.86
C LEU A 156 7.39 -16.03 7.31
N LEU A 157 6.76 -15.38 8.29
CA LEU A 157 6.92 -15.70 9.72
C LEU A 157 6.50 -17.14 10.06
N ARG A 158 5.64 -17.75 9.24
CA ARG A 158 5.20 -19.15 9.36
C ARG A 158 6.01 -20.12 8.50
N GLU A 159 7.14 -19.70 7.95
CA GLU A 159 8.02 -20.52 7.11
C GLU A 159 7.34 -21.03 5.82
N ARG A 160 6.42 -20.24 5.23
CA ARG A 160 5.70 -20.57 3.99
C ARG A 160 6.06 -19.59 2.85
N PRO A 161 7.29 -19.60 2.32
CA PRO A 161 7.77 -18.57 1.41
C PRO A 161 7.06 -18.55 0.05
N VAL A 162 6.60 -19.71 -0.46
CA VAL A 162 5.85 -19.78 -1.72
C VAL A 162 4.48 -19.11 -1.56
N ALA A 163 3.78 -19.39 -0.45
CA ALA A 163 2.51 -18.73 -0.17
C ALA A 163 2.70 -17.22 0.07
N ALA A 164 3.82 -16.82 0.70
CA ALA A 164 4.16 -15.42 0.86
C ALA A 164 4.34 -14.71 -0.48
N PHE A 165 5.10 -15.33 -1.39
CA PHE A 165 5.31 -14.82 -2.74
C PHE A 165 3.99 -14.64 -3.47
N GLY A 166 3.07 -15.62 -3.41
CA GLY A 166 1.75 -15.52 -4.04
C GLY A 166 0.95 -14.29 -3.58
N TRP A 167 0.91 -14.01 -2.27
CA TRP A 167 0.23 -12.81 -1.76
C TRP A 167 0.92 -11.51 -2.20
N ILE A 168 2.24 -11.46 -2.18
CA ILE A 168 3.02 -10.29 -2.63
C ILE A 168 2.84 -10.05 -4.14
N SER A 169 2.76 -11.11 -4.95
CA SER A 169 2.45 -10.99 -6.38
C SER A 169 1.07 -10.39 -6.61
N ILE A 170 0.05 -10.79 -5.85
CA ILE A 170 -1.28 -10.17 -5.92
C ILE A 170 -1.19 -8.68 -5.54
N ALA A 171 -0.42 -8.33 -4.49
CA ALA A 171 -0.21 -6.93 -4.12
C ALA A 171 0.46 -6.13 -5.25
N MET A 172 1.46 -6.70 -5.93
CA MET A 172 2.13 -6.06 -7.06
C MET A 172 1.18 -5.81 -8.24
N LEU A 173 0.28 -6.76 -8.54
CA LEU A 173 -0.69 -6.60 -9.61
C LEU A 173 -1.69 -5.46 -9.33
N LEU A 174 -2.02 -5.21 -8.06
CA LEU A 174 -2.92 -4.13 -7.68
C LEU A 174 -2.21 -2.79 -7.51
N HIS A 175 -1.02 -2.80 -6.92
CA HIS A 175 -0.25 -1.58 -6.67
C HIS A 175 1.25 -1.90 -6.69
N PRO A 176 1.94 -1.75 -7.84
CA PRO A 176 3.33 -2.17 -8.00
C PRO A 176 4.28 -1.61 -6.95
N ILE A 177 4.17 -0.32 -6.61
CA ILE A 177 5.04 0.33 -5.61
C ILE A 177 4.91 -0.35 -4.23
N MET A 178 3.68 -0.57 -3.76
CA MET A 178 3.46 -1.22 -2.46
C MET A 178 3.84 -2.70 -2.48
N GLY A 179 3.50 -3.42 -3.56
CA GLY A 179 3.90 -4.82 -3.72
C GLY A 179 5.42 -5.00 -3.81
N PHE A 180 6.13 -4.07 -4.47
CA PHE A 180 7.59 -4.10 -4.60
C PHE A 180 8.29 -4.01 -3.25
N ALA A 181 7.80 -3.16 -2.32
CA ALA A 181 8.33 -3.13 -0.95
C ALA A 181 8.21 -4.50 -0.26
N GLY A 182 7.07 -5.18 -0.41
CA GLY A 182 6.88 -6.55 0.07
C GLY A 182 7.83 -7.55 -0.59
N LEU A 183 8.04 -7.43 -1.91
CA LEU A 183 8.97 -8.28 -2.66
C LEU A 183 10.41 -8.11 -2.17
N CYS A 184 10.85 -6.88 -1.89
CA CYS A 184 12.17 -6.61 -1.32
C CYS A 184 12.36 -7.35 0.03
N VAL A 185 11.37 -7.28 0.92
CA VAL A 185 11.43 -8.00 2.21
C VAL A 185 11.50 -9.52 1.99
N TRP A 186 10.67 -10.06 1.09
CA TRP A 186 10.71 -11.47 0.73
C TRP A 186 12.06 -11.89 0.16
N LEU A 187 12.63 -11.13 -0.77
CA LEU A 187 13.94 -11.40 -1.36
C LEU A 187 15.04 -11.36 -0.29
N CYS A 188 15.06 -10.33 0.56
CA CYS A 188 16.01 -10.24 1.67
C CYS A 188 15.91 -11.45 2.62
N TRP A 189 14.69 -11.88 2.96
CA TRP A 189 14.46 -13.06 3.79
C TRP A 189 15.03 -14.32 3.14
N GLN A 190 14.75 -14.54 1.85
CA GLN A 190 15.24 -15.72 1.13
C GLN A 190 16.76 -15.70 0.96
N LEU A 191 17.34 -14.57 0.56
CA LEU A 191 18.78 -14.41 0.40
C LEU A 191 19.52 -14.62 1.72
N ARG A 192 18.97 -14.12 2.84
CA ARG A 192 19.56 -14.34 4.16
C ARG A 192 19.58 -15.82 4.56
N ARG A 193 18.63 -16.63 4.09
CA ARG A 193 18.61 -18.09 4.33
C ARG A 193 19.62 -18.85 3.47
N LEU A 194 19.88 -18.36 2.26
CA LEU A 194 20.77 -19.01 1.29
C LEU A 194 22.24 -18.62 1.47
N LEU A 195 22.51 -17.39 1.91
CA LEU A 195 23.86 -16.85 2.01
C LEU A 195 24.39 -16.88 3.44
N SER A 196 25.72 -16.98 3.56
CA SER A 196 26.40 -16.70 4.84
C SER A 196 26.16 -15.23 5.26
N PRO A 197 26.25 -14.89 6.56
CA PRO A 197 26.09 -13.52 7.01
C PRO A 197 27.00 -12.53 6.27
N GLN A 198 28.25 -12.92 6.02
CA GLN A 198 29.20 -12.08 5.26
C GLN A 198 28.79 -11.94 3.80
N GLY A 199 28.32 -13.03 3.16
CA GLY A 199 27.84 -12.99 1.78
C GLY A 199 26.63 -12.08 1.62
N PHE A 200 25.69 -12.15 2.57
CA PHE A 200 24.51 -11.28 2.60
C PHE A 200 24.89 -9.80 2.76
N ILE A 201 25.79 -9.47 3.70
CA ILE A 201 26.27 -8.09 3.90
C ILE A 201 26.97 -7.56 2.65
N ARG A 202 27.85 -8.37 2.01
CA ARG A 202 28.51 -7.97 0.77
C ARG A 202 27.50 -7.70 -0.34
N LEU A 203 26.50 -8.56 -0.50
CA LEU A 203 25.44 -8.37 -1.49
C LEU A 203 24.66 -7.08 -1.25
N LEU A 204 24.25 -6.80 0.00
CA LEU A 204 23.57 -5.55 0.37
C LEU A 204 24.45 -4.31 0.12
N ALA A 205 25.73 -4.38 0.48
CA ALA A 205 26.68 -3.30 0.24
C ALA A 205 26.86 -3.03 -1.27
N THR A 206 27.02 -4.08 -2.08
CA THR A 206 27.12 -3.96 -3.54
C THR A 206 25.84 -3.40 -4.15
N GLY A 207 24.66 -3.90 -3.73
CA GLY A 207 23.38 -3.37 -4.20
C GLY A 207 23.18 -1.91 -3.85
N THR A 208 23.52 -1.51 -2.61
CA THR A 208 23.46 -0.11 -2.17
C THR A 208 24.43 0.77 -2.97
N ALA A 209 25.67 0.31 -3.17
CA ALA A 209 26.65 1.05 -3.96
C ALA A 209 26.20 1.23 -5.42
N ALA A 210 25.54 0.23 -6.01
CA ALA A 210 24.97 0.35 -7.36
C ALA A 210 23.85 1.40 -7.41
N VAL A 211 22.92 1.40 -6.45
CA VAL A 211 21.85 2.42 -6.36
C VAL A 211 22.45 3.82 -6.18
N VAL A 212 23.40 3.99 -5.27
CA VAL A 212 24.10 5.27 -5.08
C VAL A 212 24.83 5.69 -6.36
N GLY A 213 25.47 4.76 -7.06
CA GLY A 213 26.12 5.02 -8.35
C GLY A 213 25.15 5.58 -9.38
N VAL A 214 23.95 5.00 -9.51
CA VAL A 214 22.89 5.51 -10.41
C VAL A 214 22.41 6.91 -9.99
N LEU A 215 22.28 7.16 -8.69
CA LEU A 215 21.78 8.44 -8.18
C LEU A 215 22.80 9.58 -8.24
N VAL A 216 24.09 9.28 -8.11
CA VAL A 216 25.16 10.29 -8.13
C VAL A 216 25.68 10.53 -9.55
N TYR A 217 25.74 9.50 -10.40
CA TYR A 217 26.20 9.65 -11.78
C TYR A 217 25.04 9.98 -12.71
N GLU A 218 24.79 11.28 -12.88
CA GLU A 218 23.68 11.84 -13.67
C GLU A 218 23.47 11.18 -15.04
N PRO A 219 24.50 10.92 -15.87
CA PRO A 219 24.29 10.28 -17.18
C PRO A 219 23.64 8.90 -17.09
N LEU A 220 23.98 8.11 -16.07
CA LEU A 220 23.36 6.79 -15.84
C LEU A 220 21.93 6.94 -15.31
N GLY A 221 21.69 7.90 -14.42
CA GLY A 221 20.34 8.25 -13.96
C GLY A 221 19.43 8.64 -15.13
N ILE A 222 19.90 9.51 -16.03
CA ILE A 222 19.17 9.92 -17.23
C ILE A 222 18.94 8.74 -18.18
N ALA A 223 19.93 7.86 -18.37
CA ALA A 223 19.78 6.69 -19.23
C ALA A 223 18.73 5.69 -18.72
N ILE A 224 18.58 5.58 -17.39
CA ILE A 224 17.64 4.63 -16.77
C ILE A 224 16.24 5.23 -16.59
N PHE A 225 16.15 6.47 -16.08
CA PHE A 225 14.90 7.10 -15.67
C PHE A 225 14.40 8.18 -16.63
N GLY A 226 15.19 8.53 -17.63
CA GLY A 226 14.90 9.63 -18.55
C GLY A 226 15.33 10.99 -18.00
N TYR A 227 15.09 12.01 -18.82
CA TYR A 227 15.40 13.41 -18.49
C TYR A 227 14.13 14.16 -18.10
N MET A 228 14.21 14.92 -17.02
CA MET A 228 13.17 15.85 -16.57
C MET A 228 13.75 17.26 -16.60
N ASP A 229 13.21 18.13 -17.44
CA ASP A 229 13.71 19.50 -17.56
C ASP A 229 13.53 20.27 -16.23
N VAL A 230 14.31 21.32 -16.07
CA VAL A 230 14.39 22.07 -14.79
C VAL A 230 13.05 22.69 -14.41
N GLN A 231 12.27 23.16 -15.38
CA GLN A 231 10.98 23.80 -15.11
C GLN A 231 9.94 22.76 -14.68
N TRP A 232 9.82 21.66 -15.42
CA TRP A 232 8.93 20.56 -15.05
C TRP A 232 9.32 19.95 -13.70
N ARG A 233 10.62 19.75 -13.46
CA ARG A 233 11.13 19.28 -12.17
C ARG A 233 10.74 20.19 -11.02
N ALA A 234 10.79 21.51 -11.19
CA ALA A 234 10.39 22.45 -10.15
C ALA A 234 8.91 22.29 -9.80
N TYR A 235 8.03 22.19 -10.80
CA TYR A 235 6.59 21.95 -10.57
C TYR A 235 6.33 20.60 -9.89
N VAL A 236 7.00 19.53 -10.32
CA VAL A 236 6.85 18.20 -9.71
C VAL A 236 7.30 18.22 -8.25
N ILE A 237 8.42 18.88 -7.94
CA ILE A 237 8.94 19.01 -6.57
C ILE A 237 7.97 19.77 -5.67
N ASP A 238 7.39 20.85 -6.18
CA ASP A 238 6.44 21.69 -5.43
C ASP A 238 5.13 20.95 -5.17
N ALA A 239 4.54 20.34 -6.21
CA ALA A 239 3.27 19.63 -6.13
C ALA A 239 3.36 18.30 -5.36
N ASN A 240 4.53 17.67 -5.31
CA ASN A 240 4.74 16.35 -4.71
C ASN A 240 5.83 16.37 -3.63
N CYS A 241 5.89 17.45 -2.82
CA CYS A 241 6.89 17.57 -1.77
C CYS A 241 6.87 16.40 -0.76
N TYR A 242 5.70 15.78 -0.56
CA TYR A 242 5.51 14.56 0.24
C TYR A 242 6.21 13.32 -0.34
N CYS A 243 6.65 13.32 -1.60
CA CYS A 243 7.48 12.27 -2.20
C CYS A 243 8.98 12.54 -2.07
N ILE A 244 9.39 13.66 -1.47
CA ILE A 244 10.79 14.09 -1.42
C ILE A 244 11.26 14.13 0.04
N PRO A 245 11.94 13.08 0.53
CA PRO A 245 12.31 12.97 1.94
C PRO A 245 13.09 14.16 2.51
N SER A 246 13.91 14.82 1.69
CA SER A 246 14.66 16.03 2.10
C SER A 246 13.80 17.27 2.31
N ARG A 247 12.51 17.22 1.94
CA ARG A 247 11.52 18.29 2.16
C ARG A 247 10.60 17.99 3.32
N TRP A 248 10.68 16.82 3.96
CA TRP A 248 9.78 16.46 5.03
C TRP A 248 10.15 17.18 6.33
N PRO A 249 9.18 17.72 7.08
CA PRO A 249 9.35 18.10 8.48
C PRO A 249 10.04 17.01 9.31
N LEU A 250 10.77 17.41 10.36
CA LEU A 250 11.42 16.44 11.26
C LEU A 250 10.39 15.52 11.94
N ASP A 251 9.20 16.03 12.24
CA ASP A 251 8.13 15.27 12.89
C ASP A 251 7.68 14.07 12.06
N ASP A 252 7.69 14.17 10.71
CA ASP A 252 7.36 13.04 9.81
C ASP A 252 8.34 11.85 9.95
N TRP A 253 9.53 12.06 10.50
CA TRP A 253 10.53 11.01 10.76
C TRP A 253 10.41 10.37 12.13
N LEU A 254 9.67 11.01 13.06
CA LEU A 254 9.58 10.61 14.45
C LEU A 254 8.30 9.83 14.79
N HIS A 255 7.35 9.73 13.85
CA HIS A 255 6.09 9.00 13.97
C HIS A 255 6.19 7.51 13.57
#